data_AF-A0A971Y901-F1
#
_entry.id   AF-A0A971Y901-F1
#
_cell.length_a   1.000
_cell.length_b   1.000
_cell.length_c   1.000
_cell.angle_alpha   90.00
_cell.angle_beta   90.00
_cell.angle_gamma   90.00
#
_symmetry.space_group_name_H-M   'P 1'
#
loop_
_entity.id
_entity.type
_entity.pdbx_description
1 polymer ?
#
loop_
_entity_poly.entity_id
_entity_poly.type
_entity_poly.pdbx_seq_one_letter_code
_entity_poly.pdbx_strand_id
1 'polypeptide(L)'
;MKTSEVLKGMIKKLHDGASVDDVKGEFRKHFKDVPAQEIADAEQELINEGYTVEEIQTLCDVHATLFENRVQIEVKSKELGHPLHIFKEENKGLLDFLDNNFEGRFEEYQKHPKQEKEKILQALKQLSKVDVHYSRKENLLFPFLEKAGVTAPPKVMWGVDDEIRAFLKASLEAVAEDRVGDATESIKKALEQIRSMMTKENDILSPLLAKHIDAQGWKLVAQESAHFGYVFTGDRENASPSDAVAWLKKGSAAVEPTNDAPIQLPSGFFNVKELTTLFNSLPCDITFVGADDKVHYFSESKDRVFPRTRTIIGREVSDCHPPKSLDRVTAIVEDFKAGKKDSEIFWIKMGESFVLIRYFALRDENGTYLGVLEVSEDIAPLRALEGEKRL
;
A
#
# COMPACT_ATOMS: atom_id res chain seq x y z
N MET A 1 -1.93 30.82 -14.32
CA MET A 1 -2.87 29.71 -14.56
C MET A 1 -2.79 28.82 -13.35
N LYS A 2 -3.92 28.39 -12.78
CA LYS A 2 -3.85 27.49 -11.62
C LYS A 2 -3.25 26.15 -12.06
N THR A 3 -2.49 25.52 -11.18
CA THR A 3 -1.86 24.21 -11.43
C THR A 3 -2.89 23.16 -11.81
N SER A 4 -4.08 23.17 -11.17
CA SER A 4 -5.22 22.32 -11.53
C SER A 4 -5.78 22.57 -12.94
N GLU A 5 -5.87 23.82 -13.40
CA GLU A 5 -6.32 24.14 -14.78
C GLU A 5 -5.35 23.59 -15.83
N VAL A 6 -4.05 23.62 -15.53
CA VAL A 6 -3.01 23.06 -16.40
C VAL A 6 -3.17 21.55 -16.49
N LEU A 7 -3.35 20.86 -15.34
CA LEU A 7 -3.58 19.41 -15.29
C LEU A 7 -4.85 19.04 -16.07
N LYS A 8 -5.99 19.72 -15.86
CA LYS A 8 -7.24 19.48 -16.62
C LYS A 8 -7.02 19.56 -18.12
N GLY A 9 -6.32 20.60 -18.58
CA GLY A 9 -6.02 20.78 -20.00
C GLY A 9 -5.19 19.63 -20.58
N MET A 10 -4.28 19.08 -19.78
CA MET A 10 -3.44 17.94 -20.17
C MET A 10 -4.19 16.61 -20.17
N ILE A 11 -5.04 16.34 -19.16
CA ILE A 11 -5.96 15.17 -19.18
C ILE A 11 -6.80 15.19 -20.44
N LYS A 12 -7.42 16.34 -20.72
CA LYS A 12 -8.27 16.49 -21.90
C LYS A 12 -7.52 16.20 -23.20
N LYS A 13 -6.27 16.67 -23.33
CA LYS A 13 -5.43 16.38 -24.51
C LYS A 13 -5.15 14.89 -24.66
N LEU A 14 -4.84 14.18 -23.57
CA LEU A 14 -4.63 12.73 -23.60
C LEU A 14 -5.93 12.00 -24.02
N HIS A 15 -7.07 12.40 -23.48
CA HIS A 15 -8.39 11.86 -23.88
C HIS A 15 -8.74 12.15 -25.34
N ASP A 16 -8.36 13.32 -25.84
CA ASP A 16 -8.55 13.73 -27.24
C ASP A 16 -7.54 13.06 -28.21
N GLY A 17 -6.70 12.15 -27.72
CA GLY A 17 -5.79 11.31 -28.51
C GLY A 17 -4.39 11.88 -28.73
N ALA A 18 -3.99 12.92 -27.99
CA ALA A 18 -2.60 13.40 -28.00
C ALA A 18 -1.65 12.32 -27.47
N SER A 19 -0.42 12.29 -27.99
CA SER A 19 0.57 11.35 -27.48
C SER A 19 1.03 11.75 -26.08
N VAL A 20 1.39 10.76 -25.27
CA VAL A 20 1.99 10.99 -23.94
C VAL A 20 3.24 11.87 -24.06
N ASP A 21 4.01 11.73 -25.14
CA ASP A 21 5.22 12.51 -25.41
C ASP A 21 4.97 14.00 -25.67
N ASP A 22 3.87 14.35 -26.35
CA ASP A 22 3.48 15.74 -26.54
C ASP A 22 3.11 16.40 -25.21
N VAL A 23 2.38 15.66 -24.36
CA VAL A 23 1.96 16.14 -23.04
C VAL A 23 3.15 16.23 -22.08
N LYS A 24 4.13 15.31 -22.15
CA LYS A 24 5.40 15.36 -21.39
C LYS A 24 6.16 16.67 -21.58
N GLY A 25 6.26 17.18 -22.80
CA GLY A 25 6.94 18.46 -23.06
C GLY A 25 6.26 19.66 -22.40
N GLU A 26 4.94 19.71 -22.48
CA GLU A 26 4.14 20.78 -21.88
C GLU A 26 4.14 20.71 -20.35
N PHE A 27 4.08 19.48 -19.82
CA PHE A 27 4.17 19.19 -18.40
C PHE A 27 5.51 19.66 -17.82
N ARG A 28 6.63 19.29 -18.46
CA ARG A 28 7.99 19.78 -18.11
C ARG A 28 8.09 21.29 -18.03
N LYS A 29 7.46 22.00 -18.95
CA LYS A 29 7.51 23.46 -19.00
C LYS A 29 6.77 24.13 -17.83
N HIS A 30 5.66 23.56 -17.39
CA HIS A 30 4.78 24.19 -16.39
C HIS A 30 5.07 23.75 -14.96
N PHE A 31 5.55 22.52 -14.77
CA PHE A 31 5.67 21.91 -13.45
C PHE A 31 7.11 21.77 -12.95
N LYS A 32 8.10 22.30 -13.66
CA LYS A 32 9.53 22.19 -13.30
C LYS A 32 9.84 22.64 -11.86
N ASP A 33 9.19 23.70 -11.39
CA ASP A 33 9.46 24.33 -10.08
C ASP A 33 8.25 24.26 -9.12
N VAL A 34 7.23 23.47 -9.47
CA VAL A 34 6.01 23.35 -8.65
C VAL A 34 6.28 22.43 -7.44
N PRO A 35 5.96 22.86 -6.20
CA PRO A 35 6.09 22.04 -5.00
C PRO A 35 5.20 20.78 -5.04
N ALA A 36 5.65 19.69 -4.43
CA ALA A 36 4.88 18.43 -4.36
C ALA A 36 3.48 18.61 -3.75
N GLN A 37 3.34 19.51 -2.75
CA GLN A 37 2.04 19.83 -2.16
C GLN A 37 1.09 20.46 -3.18
N GLU A 38 1.57 21.36 -4.03
CA GLU A 38 0.72 22.04 -5.01
C GLU A 38 0.22 21.08 -6.09
N ILE A 39 1.03 20.07 -6.46
CA ILE A 39 0.60 18.98 -7.33
C ILE A 39 -0.49 18.15 -6.66
N ALA A 40 -0.28 17.75 -5.40
CA ALA A 40 -1.26 16.98 -4.63
C ALA A 40 -2.59 17.72 -4.45
N ASP A 41 -2.54 19.03 -4.17
CA ASP A 41 -3.74 19.87 -4.03
C ASP A 41 -4.49 19.98 -5.36
N ALA A 42 -3.76 20.06 -6.48
CA ALA A 42 -4.35 20.10 -7.81
C ALA A 42 -5.00 18.76 -8.21
N GLU A 43 -4.38 17.62 -7.89
CA GLU A 43 -4.98 16.29 -8.05
C GLU A 43 -6.25 16.13 -7.20
N GLN A 44 -6.23 16.63 -5.97
CA GLN A 44 -7.42 16.60 -5.10
C GLN A 44 -8.57 17.45 -5.65
N GLU A 45 -8.27 18.61 -6.24
CA GLU A 45 -9.26 19.46 -6.92
C GLU A 45 -9.92 18.71 -8.09
N LEU A 46 -9.17 17.94 -8.86
CA LEU A 46 -9.69 17.11 -9.95
C LEU A 46 -10.65 16.03 -9.45
N ILE A 47 -10.28 15.29 -8.39
CA ILE A 47 -11.15 14.28 -7.80
C ILE A 47 -12.46 14.90 -7.32
N ASN A 48 -12.39 16.07 -6.67
CA ASN A 48 -13.57 16.79 -6.18
C ASN A 48 -14.49 17.27 -7.33
N GLU A 49 -13.96 17.46 -8.53
CA GLU A 49 -14.72 17.80 -9.74
C GLU A 49 -15.28 16.57 -10.47
N GLY A 50 -15.04 15.36 -9.97
CA GLY A 50 -15.61 14.11 -10.47
C GLY A 50 -14.70 13.34 -11.43
N TYR A 51 -13.43 13.72 -11.58
CA TYR A 51 -12.46 12.89 -12.29
C TYR A 51 -12.14 11.64 -11.47
N THR A 52 -12.10 10.49 -12.13
CA THR A 52 -11.75 9.20 -11.53
C THR A 52 -10.25 9.11 -11.24
N VAL A 53 -9.86 8.21 -10.33
CA VAL A 53 -8.44 7.99 -10.01
C VAL A 53 -7.71 7.48 -11.26
N GLU A 54 -8.39 6.64 -12.05
CA GLU A 54 -7.90 6.07 -13.31
C GLU A 54 -7.60 7.16 -14.35
N GLU A 55 -8.48 8.16 -14.49
CA GLU A 55 -8.23 9.29 -15.39
C GLU A 55 -7.01 10.11 -14.96
N ILE A 56 -6.82 10.32 -13.65
CA ILE A 56 -5.66 11.06 -13.12
C ILE A 56 -4.37 10.24 -13.28
N GLN A 57 -4.42 8.91 -13.12
CA GLN A 57 -3.28 8.01 -13.30
C GLN A 57 -2.64 8.12 -14.69
N THR A 58 -3.45 8.27 -15.75
CA THR A 58 -2.93 8.45 -17.12
C THR A 58 -2.04 9.69 -17.25
N LEU A 59 -2.31 10.72 -16.46
CA LEU A 59 -1.51 11.94 -16.36
C LEU A 59 -0.23 11.70 -15.55
N CYS A 60 -0.27 10.82 -14.55
CA CYS A 60 0.87 10.54 -13.70
C CYS A 60 2.00 9.80 -14.43
N ASP A 61 1.73 9.08 -15.51
CA ASP A 61 2.79 8.54 -16.39
C ASP A 61 3.66 9.66 -17.01
N VAL A 62 3.09 10.85 -17.13
CA VAL A 62 3.81 12.06 -17.56
C VAL A 62 4.70 12.61 -16.43
N HIS A 63 4.33 12.42 -15.16
CA HIS A 63 5.03 12.99 -14.00
C HIS A 63 6.48 12.52 -13.87
N ALA A 64 6.78 11.25 -14.18
CA ALA A 64 8.13 10.68 -14.10
C ALA A 64 9.16 11.50 -14.90
N THR A 65 8.74 12.03 -16.05
CA THR A 65 9.63 12.81 -16.92
C THR A 65 9.99 14.17 -16.35
N LEU A 66 9.27 14.70 -15.36
CA LEU A 66 9.62 16.00 -14.74
C LEU A 66 10.88 15.94 -13.89
N PHE A 67 11.07 14.84 -13.19
CA PHE A 67 11.97 14.81 -12.05
C PHE A 67 13.29 14.12 -12.33
N GLU A 68 13.50 13.64 -13.57
CA GLU A 68 14.78 13.14 -14.09
C GLU A 68 15.97 14.11 -13.87
N ASN A 69 15.73 15.36 -13.45
CA ASN A 69 16.76 16.34 -13.14
C ASN A 69 16.49 17.22 -11.89
N ARG A 70 15.61 16.82 -10.96
CA ARG A 70 15.46 17.58 -9.70
C ARG A 70 16.59 17.20 -8.74
N VAL A 71 17.42 18.19 -8.42
CA VAL A 71 18.41 18.08 -7.34
C VAL A 71 17.68 17.71 -6.06
N GLN A 72 18.12 16.61 -5.46
CA GLN A 72 17.65 16.05 -4.19
C GLN A 72 17.28 17.14 -3.20
N ILE A 73 16.03 17.16 -2.75
CA ILE A 73 15.73 17.74 -1.44
C ILE A 73 16.47 16.84 -0.45
N GLU A 74 17.59 17.36 0.10
CA GLU A 74 18.25 16.78 1.26
C GLU A 74 17.22 16.74 2.40
N VAL A 75 16.52 15.61 2.50
CA VAL A 75 15.82 15.25 3.72
C VAL A 75 16.91 15.18 4.78
N LYS A 76 16.86 16.09 5.75
CA LYS A 76 17.82 16.24 6.85
C LYS A 76 17.97 15.01 7.76
N SER A 77 17.35 13.90 7.43
CA SER A 77 17.56 12.64 8.11
C SER A 77 18.63 11.82 7.38
N LYS A 78 19.90 12.21 7.58
CA LYS A 78 21.07 11.33 7.40
C LYS A 78 21.21 10.38 8.61
N GLU A 79 20.16 10.25 9.43
CA GLU A 79 20.19 9.42 10.60
C GLU A 79 20.09 7.95 10.18
N LEU A 80 21.17 7.21 10.46
CA LEU A 80 21.26 5.76 10.39
C LEU A 80 19.93 5.10 10.79
N GLY A 81 19.33 4.34 9.88
CA GLY A 81 18.14 3.53 10.16
C GLY A 81 16.81 4.29 10.22
N HIS A 82 16.77 5.59 9.91
CA HIS A 82 15.51 6.33 9.84
C HIS A 82 14.60 5.77 8.72
N PRO A 83 13.29 5.58 8.93
CA PRO A 83 12.43 4.90 7.94
C PRO A 83 12.42 5.56 6.55
N LEU A 84 12.36 6.90 6.49
CA LEU A 84 12.43 7.62 5.21
C LEU A 84 13.78 7.46 4.50
N HIS A 85 14.87 7.29 5.25
CA HIS A 85 16.19 7.05 4.66
C HIS A 85 16.22 5.64 4.06
N ILE A 86 15.81 4.64 4.83
CA ILE A 86 15.70 3.25 4.35
C ILE A 86 14.85 3.18 3.09
N PHE A 87 13.66 3.81 3.10
CA PHE A 87 12.76 3.85 1.94
C PHE A 87 13.44 4.37 0.66
N LYS A 88 14.26 5.43 0.78
CA LYS A 88 15.04 5.93 -0.36
C LYS A 88 16.18 5.00 -0.79
N GLU A 89 16.84 4.34 0.16
CA GLU A 89 17.89 3.36 -0.14
C GLU A 89 17.33 2.09 -0.79
N GLU A 90 16.10 1.69 -0.46
CA GLU A 90 15.40 0.61 -1.18
C GLU A 90 15.18 0.98 -2.65
N ASN A 91 14.80 2.23 -2.94
CA ASN A 91 14.66 2.71 -4.32
C ASN A 91 15.99 2.74 -5.08
N LYS A 92 17.06 3.23 -4.45
CA LYS A 92 18.40 3.14 -5.05
C LYS A 92 18.78 1.69 -5.31
N GLY A 93 18.46 0.80 -4.38
CA GLY A 93 18.78 -0.60 -4.52
C GLY A 93 17.98 -1.35 -5.55
N LEU A 94 16.73 -0.98 -5.74
CA LEU A 94 15.89 -1.47 -6.82
C LEU A 94 16.45 -0.99 -8.16
N LEU A 95 16.83 0.28 -8.28
CA LEU A 95 17.47 0.82 -9.49
C LEU A 95 18.77 0.05 -9.82
N ASP A 96 19.65 -0.12 -8.85
CA ASP A 96 20.90 -0.86 -9.03
C ASP A 96 20.64 -2.32 -9.44
N PHE A 97 19.61 -2.97 -8.88
CA PHE A 97 19.22 -4.32 -9.27
C PHE A 97 18.69 -4.37 -10.71
N LEU A 98 17.89 -3.38 -11.13
CA LEU A 98 17.40 -3.31 -12.50
C LEU A 98 18.57 -3.18 -13.50
N ASP A 99 19.44 -2.20 -13.27
CA ASP A 99 20.52 -1.85 -14.20
C ASP A 99 21.61 -2.93 -14.24
N ASN A 100 22.00 -3.49 -13.08
CA ASN A 100 23.15 -4.40 -13.00
C ASN A 100 22.79 -5.89 -12.99
N ASN A 101 21.55 -6.26 -12.65
CA ASN A 101 21.18 -7.66 -12.47
C ASN A 101 19.97 -8.11 -13.30
N PHE A 102 19.15 -7.19 -13.82
CA PHE A 102 17.94 -7.54 -14.57
C PHE A 102 18.06 -7.27 -16.07
N GLU A 103 18.49 -6.06 -16.46
CA GLU A 103 18.40 -5.58 -17.85
C GLU A 103 19.17 -6.46 -18.84
N GLY A 104 20.44 -6.77 -18.55
CA GLY A 104 21.23 -7.69 -19.38
C GLY A 104 20.63 -9.11 -19.45
N ARG A 105 19.97 -9.59 -18.39
CA ARG A 105 19.28 -10.90 -18.43
C ARG A 105 18.03 -10.85 -19.29
N PHE A 106 17.32 -9.72 -19.26
CA PHE A 106 16.15 -9.52 -20.10
C PHE A 106 16.53 -9.47 -21.58
N GLU A 107 17.60 -8.76 -21.93
CA GLU A 107 18.13 -8.74 -23.30
C GLU A 107 18.52 -10.14 -23.81
N GLU A 108 19.20 -10.93 -22.98
CA GLU A 108 19.58 -12.31 -23.34
C GLU A 108 18.36 -13.22 -23.44
N TYR A 109 17.34 -13.04 -22.59
CA TYR A 109 16.06 -13.75 -22.74
C TYR A 109 15.36 -13.44 -24.06
N GLN A 110 15.40 -12.19 -24.53
CA GLN A 110 14.80 -11.83 -25.81
C GLN A 110 15.51 -12.50 -27.00
N LYS A 111 16.84 -12.69 -26.93
CA LYS A 111 17.63 -13.36 -27.98
C LYS A 111 17.54 -14.89 -27.90
N HIS A 112 17.55 -15.43 -26.67
CA HIS A 112 17.69 -16.86 -26.40
C HIS A 112 16.66 -17.36 -25.37
N PRO A 113 15.34 -17.24 -25.65
CA PRO A 113 14.29 -17.39 -24.64
C PRO A 113 14.26 -18.76 -23.97
N LYS A 114 14.52 -19.84 -24.72
CA LYS A 114 14.54 -21.20 -24.17
C LYS A 114 15.74 -21.46 -23.24
N GLN A 115 16.89 -20.87 -23.52
CA GLN A 115 18.12 -21.08 -22.75
C GLN A 115 18.12 -20.23 -21.47
N GLU A 116 17.55 -19.02 -21.56
CA GLU A 116 17.54 -18.06 -20.46
C GLU A 116 16.28 -18.12 -19.59
N LYS A 117 15.28 -18.94 -19.96
CA LYS A 117 13.98 -19.09 -19.26
C LYS A 117 14.11 -19.15 -17.74
N GLU A 118 14.93 -20.05 -17.23
CA GLU A 118 15.07 -20.25 -15.78
C GLU A 118 15.71 -19.03 -15.09
N LYS A 119 16.68 -18.40 -15.75
CA LYS A 119 17.39 -17.23 -15.21
C LYS A 119 16.49 -15.99 -15.18
N ILE A 120 15.68 -15.77 -16.22
CA ILE A 120 14.73 -14.65 -16.23
C ILE A 120 13.58 -14.88 -15.25
N LEU A 121 13.10 -16.13 -15.08
CA LEU A 121 12.11 -16.46 -14.04
C LEU A 121 12.66 -16.16 -12.64
N GLN A 122 13.91 -16.52 -12.36
CA GLN A 122 14.54 -16.19 -11.09
C GLN A 122 14.70 -14.68 -10.90
N ALA A 123 15.11 -13.95 -11.94
CA ALA A 123 15.22 -12.50 -11.90
C ALA A 123 13.86 -11.82 -11.64
N LEU A 124 12.79 -12.27 -12.32
CA LEU A 124 11.42 -11.78 -12.11
C LEU A 124 10.90 -12.08 -10.71
N LYS A 125 11.21 -13.26 -10.15
CA LYS A 125 10.87 -13.60 -8.76
C LYS A 125 11.57 -12.68 -7.77
N GLN A 126 12.83 -12.29 -8.02
CA GLN A 126 13.52 -11.30 -7.20
C GLN A 126 12.92 -9.91 -7.38
N LEU A 127 12.63 -9.49 -8.61
CA LEU A 127 11.99 -8.20 -8.90
C LEU A 127 10.61 -8.08 -8.23
N SER A 128 9.83 -9.16 -8.23
CA SER A 128 8.51 -9.24 -7.59
C SER A 128 8.53 -8.97 -6.09
N LYS A 129 9.70 -9.03 -5.44
CA LYS A 129 9.85 -8.62 -4.04
C LYS A 129 9.64 -7.11 -3.83
N VAL A 130 9.59 -6.30 -4.90
CA VAL A 130 9.18 -4.89 -4.83
C VAL A 130 7.84 -4.69 -4.13
N ASP A 131 6.97 -5.71 -4.15
CA ASP A 131 5.73 -5.72 -3.38
C ASP A 131 5.93 -5.46 -1.87
N VAL A 132 7.06 -5.86 -1.29
CA VAL A 132 7.41 -5.56 0.11
C VAL A 132 7.57 -4.05 0.32
N HIS A 133 8.21 -3.36 -0.62
CA HIS A 133 8.41 -1.90 -0.58
C HIS A 133 7.08 -1.16 -0.74
N TYR A 134 6.27 -1.57 -1.73
CA TYR A 134 4.94 -0.97 -1.96
C TYR A 134 3.99 -1.23 -0.79
N SER A 135 3.97 -2.44 -0.23
CA SER A 135 3.16 -2.75 0.94
C SER A 135 3.52 -1.87 2.15
N ARG A 136 4.82 -1.60 2.37
CA ARG A 136 5.25 -0.67 3.42
C ARG A 136 4.78 0.75 3.14
N LYS A 137 4.90 1.23 1.92
CA LYS A 137 4.42 2.55 1.50
C LYS A 137 2.91 2.69 1.75
N GLU A 138 2.13 1.75 1.24
CA GLU A 138 0.66 1.74 1.26
C GLU A 138 0.07 1.66 2.67
N ASN A 139 0.72 0.90 3.56
CA ASN A 139 0.19 0.61 4.89
C ASN A 139 0.86 1.40 6.01
N LEU A 140 2.11 1.87 5.84
CA LEU A 140 2.84 2.59 6.88
C LEU A 140 2.96 4.09 6.61
N LEU A 141 3.03 4.51 5.34
CA LEU A 141 3.37 5.89 4.99
C LEU A 141 2.12 6.68 4.56
N PHE A 142 1.32 6.12 3.64
CA PHE A 142 0.08 6.76 3.17
C PHE A 142 -0.92 7.16 4.27
N PRO A 143 -1.14 6.36 5.35
CA PRO A 143 -2.10 6.74 6.39
C PRO A 143 -1.82 8.10 7.04
N PHE A 144 -0.55 8.52 7.12
CA PHE A 144 -0.20 9.82 7.69
C PHE A 144 -0.56 10.98 6.75
N LEU A 145 -0.41 10.79 5.43
CA LEU A 145 -0.78 11.79 4.44
C LEU A 145 -2.30 11.96 4.39
N GLU A 146 -3.04 10.85 4.41
CA GLU A 146 -4.50 10.85 4.37
C GLU A 146 -5.08 11.52 5.62
N LYS A 147 -4.53 11.24 6.81
CA LYS A 147 -4.89 11.94 8.06
C LYS A 147 -4.62 13.44 7.99
N ALA A 148 -3.64 13.87 7.19
CA ALA A 148 -3.35 15.27 6.93
C ALA A 148 -4.18 15.88 5.78
N GLY A 149 -5.13 15.13 5.22
CA GLY A 149 -6.01 15.55 4.11
C GLY A 149 -5.40 15.39 2.72
N VAL A 150 -4.23 14.77 2.60
CA VAL A 150 -3.55 14.51 1.31
C VAL A 150 -3.89 13.09 0.85
N THR A 151 -4.99 12.93 0.11
CA THR A 151 -5.50 11.60 -0.27
C THR A 151 -5.27 11.23 -1.73
N ALA A 152 -5.14 12.20 -2.65
CA ALA A 152 -5.00 11.93 -4.07
C ALA A 152 -3.68 11.22 -4.44
N PRO A 153 -2.48 11.68 -4.03
CA PRO A 153 -1.24 10.98 -4.39
C PRO A 153 -1.18 9.54 -3.86
N PRO A 154 -1.56 9.24 -2.59
CA PRO A 154 -1.68 7.86 -2.12
C PRO A 154 -2.53 6.95 -3.01
N LYS A 155 -3.75 7.40 -3.36
CA LYS A 155 -4.70 6.60 -4.17
C LYS A 155 -4.17 6.31 -5.56
N VAL A 156 -3.65 7.35 -6.22
CA VAL A 156 -3.08 7.26 -7.55
C VAL A 156 -1.87 6.32 -7.55
N MET A 157 -0.93 6.52 -6.61
CA MET A 157 0.27 5.68 -6.51
C MET A 157 -0.07 4.21 -6.24
N TRP A 158 -1.02 3.93 -5.35
CA TRP A 158 -1.44 2.56 -5.05
C TRP A 158 -2.01 1.87 -6.30
N GLY A 159 -2.85 2.54 -7.09
CA GLY A 159 -3.36 1.90 -8.31
C GLY A 159 -2.25 1.62 -9.34
N VAL A 160 -1.21 2.45 -9.42
CA VAL A 160 -0.02 2.15 -10.25
C VAL A 160 0.80 0.98 -9.66
N ASP A 161 0.93 0.90 -8.33
CA ASP A 161 1.57 -0.26 -7.67
C ASP A 161 0.83 -1.56 -8.02
N ASP A 162 -0.51 -1.52 -8.09
CA ASP A 162 -1.35 -2.65 -8.52
C ASP A 162 -1.15 -3.04 -9.99
N GLU A 163 -0.98 -2.06 -10.89
CA GLU A 163 -0.63 -2.33 -12.29
C GLU A 163 0.74 -3.00 -12.41
N ILE A 164 1.74 -2.51 -11.66
CA ILE A 164 3.08 -3.10 -11.61
C ILE A 164 3.00 -4.57 -11.14
N ARG A 165 2.25 -4.84 -10.06
CA ARG A 165 2.01 -6.22 -9.58
C ARG A 165 1.37 -7.09 -10.67
N ALA A 166 0.39 -6.56 -11.39
CA ALA A 166 -0.28 -7.27 -12.47
C ALA A 166 0.68 -7.58 -13.63
N PHE A 167 1.52 -6.63 -14.05
CA PHE A 167 2.51 -6.84 -15.10
C PHE A 167 3.58 -7.85 -14.69
N LEU A 168 4.06 -7.82 -13.45
CA LEU A 168 5.05 -8.80 -12.96
C LEU A 168 4.46 -10.21 -12.89
N LYS A 169 3.20 -10.35 -12.44
CA LYS A 169 2.48 -11.63 -12.46
C LYS A 169 2.30 -12.16 -13.89
N ALA A 170 1.80 -11.32 -14.79
CA ALA A 170 1.64 -11.68 -16.20
C ALA A 170 2.96 -12.07 -16.86
N SER A 171 4.06 -11.39 -16.51
CA SER A 171 5.41 -11.72 -16.98
C SER A 171 5.83 -13.11 -16.52
N LEU A 172 5.65 -13.45 -15.24
CA LEU A 172 5.99 -14.77 -14.70
C LEU A 172 5.19 -15.89 -15.38
N GLU A 173 3.88 -15.70 -15.55
CA GLU A 173 2.99 -16.66 -16.22
C GLU A 173 3.38 -16.84 -17.69
N ALA A 174 3.58 -15.75 -18.43
CA ALA A 174 3.94 -15.80 -19.85
C ALA A 174 5.31 -16.45 -20.08
N VAL A 175 6.31 -16.17 -19.23
CA VAL A 175 7.61 -16.85 -19.32
C VAL A 175 7.46 -18.35 -19.03
N ALA A 176 6.70 -18.73 -18.01
CA ALA A 176 6.47 -20.14 -17.66
C ALA A 176 5.82 -20.93 -18.81
N GLU A 177 4.89 -20.30 -19.53
CA GLU A 177 4.14 -20.85 -20.66
C GLU A 177 4.84 -20.68 -22.03
N ASP A 178 6.09 -20.21 -22.06
CA ASP A 178 6.85 -19.96 -23.28
C ASP A 178 6.22 -18.93 -24.26
N ARG A 179 5.38 -18.03 -23.74
CA ARG A 179 4.77 -16.90 -24.48
C ARG A 179 5.71 -15.69 -24.52
N VAL A 180 6.78 -15.79 -25.31
CA VAL A 180 7.88 -14.82 -25.34
C VAL A 180 7.44 -13.38 -25.68
N GLY A 181 6.50 -13.21 -26.62
CA GLY A 181 5.98 -11.89 -26.99
C GLY A 181 5.29 -11.19 -25.83
N ASP A 182 4.30 -11.86 -25.23
CA ASP A 182 3.53 -11.37 -24.09
C ASP A 182 4.42 -11.12 -22.87
N ALA A 183 5.39 -12.01 -22.61
CA ALA A 183 6.39 -11.83 -21.57
C ALA A 183 7.23 -10.57 -21.81
N THR A 184 7.72 -10.38 -23.03
CA THR A 184 8.53 -9.21 -23.38
C THR A 184 7.76 -7.91 -23.21
N GLU A 185 6.51 -7.86 -23.65
CA GLU A 185 5.66 -6.67 -23.49
C GLU A 185 5.38 -6.37 -22.02
N SER A 186 4.98 -7.39 -21.25
CA SER A 186 4.64 -7.24 -19.83
C SER A 186 5.86 -6.82 -19.00
N ILE A 187 7.04 -7.38 -19.29
CA ILE A 187 8.30 -7.00 -18.62
C ILE A 187 8.63 -5.53 -18.91
N LYS A 188 8.53 -5.09 -20.17
CA LYS A 188 8.81 -3.69 -20.53
C LYS A 188 7.89 -2.72 -19.79
N LYS A 189 6.58 -3.01 -19.75
CA LYS A 189 5.59 -2.20 -19.02
C LYS A 189 5.91 -2.15 -17.52
N ALA A 190 6.24 -3.29 -16.92
CA ALA A 190 6.65 -3.33 -15.51
C ALA A 190 7.90 -2.47 -15.25
N LEU A 191 8.95 -2.59 -16.07
CA LEU A 191 10.19 -1.83 -15.90
C LEU A 191 9.97 -0.32 -16.03
N GLU A 192 9.20 0.10 -17.02
CA GLU A 192 8.86 1.52 -17.23
C GLU A 192 8.11 2.08 -16.00
N GLN A 193 7.08 1.38 -15.54
CA GLN A 193 6.28 1.82 -14.41
C GLN A 193 7.04 1.79 -13.08
N ILE A 194 7.91 0.81 -12.86
CA ILE A 194 8.77 0.75 -11.67
C ILE A 194 9.73 1.95 -11.64
N ARG A 195 10.39 2.27 -12.75
CA ARG A 195 11.29 3.44 -12.82
C ARG A 195 10.54 4.74 -12.59
N SER A 196 9.36 4.86 -13.21
CA SER A 196 8.42 5.97 -13.03
C SER A 196 7.98 6.14 -11.56
N MET A 197 7.67 5.03 -10.86
CA MET A 197 7.28 5.03 -9.45
C MET A 197 8.42 5.47 -8.53
N MET A 198 9.64 4.95 -8.71
CA MET A 198 10.81 5.36 -7.91
C MET A 198 11.04 6.87 -7.96
N THR A 199 10.87 7.48 -9.13
CA THR A 199 10.96 8.93 -9.31
C THR A 199 9.86 9.66 -8.52
N LYS A 200 8.59 9.25 -8.67
CA LYS A 200 7.46 9.82 -7.93
C LYS A 200 7.65 9.71 -6.41
N GLU A 201 8.17 8.57 -5.95
CA GLU A 201 8.42 8.30 -4.54
C GLU A 201 9.54 9.19 -3.96
N ASN A 202 10.61 9.40 -4.72
CA ASN A 202 11.73 10.21 -4.30
C ASN A 202 11.41 11.72 -4.31
N ASP A 203 10.67 12.17 -5.33
CA ASP A 203 10.53 13.60 -5.63
C ASP A 203 9.19 14.20 -5.19
N ILE A 204 8.14 13.38 -5.05
CA ILE A 204 6.82 13.83 -4.60
C ILE A 204 6.51 13.26 -3.21
N LEU A 205 6.54 11.94 -3.07
CA LEU A 205 6.11 11.29 -1.83
C LEU A 205 7.03 11.61 -0.66
N SER A 206 8.35 11.45 -0.85
CA SER A 206 9.31 11.65 0.23
C SER A 206 9.25 13.05 0.87
N PRO A 207 9.16 14.16 0.10
CA PRO A 207 8.92 15.49 0.66
C PRO A 207 7.59 15.63 1.40
N LEU A 208 6.50 15.04 0.88
CA LEU A 208 5.20 15.06 1.55
C LEU A 208 5.26 14.34 2.90
N LEU A 209 5.88 13.16 2.95
CA LEU A 209 6.04 12.39 4.17
C LEU A 209 6.89 13.14 5.20
N ALA A 210 8.02 13.72 4.78
CA ALA A 210 8.88 14.50 5.68
C ALA A 210 8.18 15.72 6.28
N LYS A 211 7.20 16.29 5.57
CA LYS A 211 6.40 17.44 6.03
C LYS A 211 5.30 17.04 7.02
N HIS A 212 4.66 15.88 6.81
CA HIS A 212 3.43 15.49 7.53
C HIS A 212 3.65 14.44 8.63
N ILE A 213 4.78 13.74 8.65
CA ILE A 213 5.09 12.73 9.68
C ILE A 213 6.02 13.34 10.73
N ASP A 214 5.56 13.37 11.98
CA ASP A 214 6.34 13.81 13.12
C ASP A 214 7.26 12.69 13.68
N ALA A 215 8.03 13.02 14.73
CA ALA A 215 8.96 12.07 15.33
C ALA A 215 8.30 10.81 15.92
N GLN A 216 7.07 10.89 16.42
CA GLN A 216 6.35 9.72 16.94
C GLN A 216 5.77 8.87 15.81
N GLY A 217 5.28 9.51 14.76
CA GLY A 217 4.86 8.85 13.53
C GLY A 217 6.00 8.05 12.91
N TRP A 218 7.21 8.63 12.79
CA TRP A 218 8.37 7.89 12.28
C TRP A 218 8.78 6.72 13.17
N LYS A 219 8.65 6.84 14.49
CA LYS A 219 8.87 5.70 15.41
C LYS A 219 7.86 4.59 15.17
N LEU A 220 6.58 4.92 15.00
CA LEU A 220 5.55 3.95 14.68
C LEU A 220 5.85 3.26 13.35
N VAL A 221 6.22 4.00 12.31
CA VAL A 221 6.63 3.42 11.02
C VAL A 221 7.81 2.46 11.19
N ALA A 222 8.81 2.81 12.00
CA ALA A 222 9.97 1.94 12.25
C ALA A 222 9.58 0.66 13.01
N GLN A 223 8.74 0.78 14.03
CA GLN A 223 8.24 -0.37 14.82
C GLN A 223 7.47 -1.34 13.93
N GLU A 224 6.61 -0.82 13.07
CA GLU A 224 5.71 -1.61 12.25
C GLU A 224 6.38 -2.14 10.96
N SER A 225 7.47 -1.53 10.49
CA SER A 225 8.18 -1.94 9.25
C SER A 225 8.68 -3.38 9.27
N ALA A 226 9.01 -3.92 10.45
CA ALA A 226 9.47 -5.30 10.57
C ALA A 226 8.41 -6.35 10.18
N HIS A 227 7.12 -6.01 10.27
CA HIS A 227 6.02 -6.91 9.87
C HIS A 227 5.99 -7.18 8.36
N PHE A 228 6.50 -6.24 7.56
CA PHE A 228 6.62 -6.40 6.11
C PHE A 228 8.01 -6.87 5.70
N GLY A 229 9.04 -6.37 6.38
CA GLY A 229 10.44 -6.61 6.03
C GLY A 229 11.03 -5.50 5.16
N TYR A 230 12.25 -5.71 4.67
CA TYR A 230 12.99 -4.74 3.87
C TYR A 230 13.49 -5.41 2.60
N VAL A 231 13.55 -4.68 1.49
CA VAL A 231 13.86 -5.25 0.19
C VAL A 231 14.81 -4.36 -0.60
N PHE A 232 15.66 -4.98 -1.43
CA PHE A 232 16.68 -4.29 -2.22
C PHE A 232 17.67 -3.45 -1.42
N THR A 233 17.73 -3.59 -0.10
CA THR A 233 18.68 -2.87 0.75
C THR A 233 20.13 -3.33 0.50
N GLY A 234 20.35 -4.59 0.11
CA GLY A 234 21.69 -5.15 -0.11
C GLY A 234 22.59 -5.01 1.12
N ASP A 235 23.89 -4.83 0.90
CA ASP A 235 24.88 -4.46 1.93
C ASP A 235 24.98 -2.94 2.13
N ARG A 236 23.97 -2.17 1.71
CA ARG A 236 24.02 -0.70 1.81
C ARG A 236 24.02 -0.28 3.27
N GLU A 237 25.07 0.44 3.64
CA GLU A 237 25.22 1.06 4.94
C GLU A 237 23.99 1.94 5.22
N ASN A 238 23.45 1.87 6.44
CA ASN A 238 22.30 2.65 6.92
C ASN A 238 20.91 2.20 6.42
N ALA A 239 20.83 1.15 5.59
CA ALA A 239 19.58 0.62 5.04
C ALA A 239 19.25 -0.80 5.56
N SER A 240 20.08 -1.36 6.46
CA SER A 240 19.90 -2.72 6.95
C SER A 240 18.82 -2.81 8.03
N PRO A 241 18.21 -3.99 8.25
CA PRO A 241 17.33 -4.22 9.39
C PRO A 241 18.00 -3.90 10.74
N SER A 242 19.31 -4.13 10.87
CA SER A 242 20.09 -3.75 12.05
C SER A 242 20.14 -2.23 12.26
N ASP A 243 20.24 -1.45 11.19
CA ASP A 243 20.24 0.01 11.28
C ASP A 243 18.88 0.52 11.76
N ALA A 244 17.79 -0.04 11.22
CA ALA A 244 16.42 0.28 11.65
C ALA A 244 16.21 0.01 13.15
N VAL A 245 16.68 -1.15 13.63
CA VAL A 245 16.60 -1.52 15.05
C VAL A 245 17.46 -0.59 15.91
N ALA A 246 18.66 -0.24 15.45
CA ALA A 246 19.54 0.68 16.16
C ALA A 246 18.95 2.09 16.27
N TRP A 247 18.30 2.58 15.21
CA TRP A 247 17.57 3.84 15.20
C TRP A 247 16.42 3.82 16.21
N LEU A 248 15.59 2.77 16.17
CA LEU A 248 14.44 2.64 17.07
C LEU A 248 14.85 2.62 18.54
N LYS A 249 15.94 1.93 18.88
CA LYS A 249 16.46 1.85 20.27
C LYS A 249 16.91 3.19 20.84
N LYS A 250 17.33 4.16 20.00
CA LYS A 250 17.70 5.51 20.44
C LYS A 250 16.50 6.33 20.93
N GLY A 251 15.26 5.89 20.67
CA GLY A 251 14.03 6.66 20.89
C GLY A 251 13.18 6.34 22.13
N SER A 252 13.54 5.33 22.94
CA SER A 252 12.85 4.86 24.16
C SER A 252 11.39 4.37 24.00
N ALA A 253 10.91 3.73 25.09
CA ALA A 253 9.97 2.61 25.17
C ALA A 253 8.61 2.74 24.49
N ALA A 254 8.08 1.59 24.06
CA ALA A 254 6.70 1.44 23.61
C ALA A 254 5.73 1.98 24.67
N VAL A 255 4.85 2.89 24.26
CA VAL A 255 3.76 3.37 25.10
C VAL A 255 2.62 2.38 24.97
N GLU A 256 2.48 1.48 25.93
CA GLU A 256 1.25 0.70 26.05
C GLU A 256 0.19 1.54 26.77
N PRO A 257 -1.07 1.50 26.34
CA PRO A 257 -2.15 2.16 27.06
C PRO A 257 -2.32 1.51 28.43
N THR A 258 -1.91 2.21 29.49
CA THR A 258 -2.13 1.82 30.88
C THR A 258 -3.42 2.46 31.39
N ASN A 259 -4.57 1.87 31.05
CA ASN A 259 -5.81 2.16 31.79
C ASN A 259 -6.14 0.95 32.67
N ASP A 260 -5.97 1.13 33.97
CA ASP A 260 -6.17 0.07 34.97
C ASP A 260 -7.65 -0.08 35.38
N ALA A 261 -8.54 0.81 34.93
CA ALA A 261 -9.97 0.70 35.22
C ALA A 261 -10.61 -0.45 34.43
N PRO A 262 -11.40 -1.33 35.08
CA PRO A 262 -12.07 -2.43 34.40
C PRO A 262 -13.18 -1.92 33.49
N ILE A 263 -13.21 -2.45 32.26
CA ILE A 263 -14.29 -2.30 31.30
C ILE A 263 -15.45 -3.20 31.75
N GLN A 264 -16.58 -2.61 32.12
CA GLN A 264 -17.76 -3.33 32.58
C GLN A 264 -18.68 -3.67 31.41
N LEU A 265 -19.11 -4.93 31.32
CA LEU A 265 -20.08 -5.45 30.37
C LEU A 265 -21.27 -6.06 31.13
N PRO A 266 -22.45 -6.23 30.51
CA PRO A 266 -23.62 -6.80 31.19
C PRO A 266 -23.37 -8.19 31.80
N SER A 267 -22.48 -8.99 31.20
CA SER A 267 -22.17 -10.35 31.62
C SER A 267 -20.81 -10.52 32.31
N GLY A 268 -20.09 -9.45 32.64
CA GLY A 268 -18.76 -9.53 33.25
C GLY A 268 -17.92 -8.27 33.07
N PHE A 269 -16.61 -8.39 33.25
CA PHE A 269 -15.68 -7.28 33.07
C PHE A 269 -14.31 -7.76 32.62
N PHE A 270 -13.53 -6.88 32.02
CA PHE A 270 -12.13 -7.11 31.64
C PHE A 270 -11.29 -5.88 31.98
N ASN A 271 -10.02 -6.05 32.32
CA ASN A 271 -9.04 -4.97 32.13
C ASN A 271 -8.54 -4.95 30.67
N VAL A 272 -7.83 -3.89 30.28
CA VAL A 272 -7.31 -3.71 28.91
C VAL A 272 -6.41 -4.87 28.47
N LYS A 273 -5.59 -5.40 29.38
CA LYS A 273 -4.68 -6.51 29.09
C LYS A 273 -5.45 -7.80 28.79
N GLU A 274 -6.46 -8.12 29.59
CA GLU A 274 -7.31 -9.29 29.40
C GLU A 274 -8.10 -9.18 28.09
N LEU A 275 -8.71 -8.03 27.82
CA LEU A 275 -9.50 -7.81 26.60
C LEU A 275 -8.62 -7.90 25.34
N THR A 276 -7.44 -7.27 25.36
CA THR A 276 -6.45 -7.38 24.28
C THR A 276 -6.02 -8.83 24.06
N THR A 277 -5.72 -9.56 25.16
CA THR A 277 -5.31 -10.97 25.08
C THR A 277 -6.42 -11.85 24.52
N LEU A 278 -7.68 -11.61 24.93
CA LEU A 278 -8.85 -12.34 24.44
C LEU A 278 -8.98 -12.18 22.92
N PHE A 279 -9.00 -10.94 22.41
CA PHE A 279 -9.15 -10.70 20.98
C PHE A 279 -7.98 -11.26 20.16
N ASN A 280 -6.75 -11.19 20.66
CA ASN A 280 -5.58 -11.77 19.99
C ASN A 280 -5.53 -13.31 20.06
N SER A 281 -6.38 -13.94 20.87
CA SER A 281 -6.45 -15.40 21.04
C SER A 281 -7.65 -16.04 20.32
N LEU A 282 -8.52 -15.23 19.69
CA LEU A 282 -9.62 -15.76 18.90
C LEU A 282 -9.08 -16.54 17.69
N PRO A 283 -9.77 -17.59 17.23
CA PRO A 283 -9.37 -18.34 16.03
C PRO A 283 -9.60 -17.55 14.73
N CYS A 284 -10.10 -16.31 14.85
CA CYS A 284 -10.37 -15.41 13.75
C CYS A 284 -9.77 -14.04 14.03
N ASP A 285 -9.45 -13.33 12.97
CA ASP A 285 -9.01 -11.95 13.01
C ASP A 285 -10.19 -11.00 12.97
N ILE A 286 -10.12 -9.94 13.77
CA ILE A 286 -11.14 -8.92 13.84
C ILE A 286 -10.59 -7.58 13.36
N THR A 287 -11.41 -6.80 12.68
CA THR A 287 -11.21 -5.36 12.44
C THR A 287 -12.52 -4.64 12.62
N PHE A 288 -12.51 -3.61 13.47
CA PHE A 288 -13.68 -2.78 13.76
C PHE A 288 -13.50 -1.42 13.12
N VAL A 289 -14.46 -1.05 12.28
CA VAL A 289 -14.63 0.26 11.66
C VAL A 289 -15.79 0.95 12.35
N GLY A 290 -15.57 2.14 12.91
CA GLY A 290 -16.61 2.88 13.62
C GLY A 290 -17.70 3.45 12.70
N ALA A 291 -18.73 4.04 13.31
CA ALA A 291 -19.80 4.73 12.57
C ALA A 291 -19.29 5.96 11.77
N ASP A 292 -18.10 6.46 12.10
CA ASP A 292 -17.35 7.50 11.41
C ASP A 292 -16.51 6.98 10.23
N ASP A 293 -16.72 5.72 9.82
CA ASP A 293 -16.03 5.02 8.73
C ASP A 293 -14.51 4.84 8.90
N LYS A 294 -14.00 5.06 10.12
CA LYS A 294 -12.58 4.92 10.45
C LYS A 294 -12.27 3.61 11.14
N VAL A 295 -11.09 3.06 10.88
CA VAL A 295 -10.60 1.88 11.59
C VAL A 295 -10.33 2.24 13.05
N HIS A 296 -11.08 1.68 13.99
CA HIS A 296 -10.93 1.93 15.43
C HIS A 296 -10.04 0.88 16.09
N TYR A 297 -10.11 -0.37 15.63
CA TYR A 297 -9.40 -1.49 16.26
C TYR A 297 -9.16 -2.64 15.26
N PHE A 298 -8.10 -3.40 15.49
CA PHE A 298 -7.91 -4.72 14.89
C PHE A 298 -7.20 -5.66 15.87
N SER A 299 -7.45 -6.96 15.79
CA SER A 299 -6.73 -7.96 16.58
C SER A 299 -5.31 -8.18 16.04
N GLU A 300 -4.34 -8.25 16.94
CA GLU A 300 -2.91 -8.49 16.65
C GLU A 300 -2.58 -9.99 16.79
N SER A 301 -3.44 -10.84 16.21
CA SER A 301 -3.25 -12.29 16.17
C SER A 301 -1.92 -12.62 15.48
N LYS A 302 -1.16 -13.58 16.01
CA LYS A 302 0.16 -13.95 15.46
C LYS A 302 0.09 -14.41 14.00
N ASP A 303 -0.94 -15.20 13.67
CA ASP A 303 -1.12 -15.84 12.37
C ASP A 303 -2.24 -15.16 11.57
N ARG A 304 -2.37 -13.84 11.72
CA ARG A 304 -3.41 -13.04 11.07
C ARG A 304 -3.37 -13.18 9.56
N VAL A 305 -4.54 -13.43 8.95
CA VAL A 305 -4.69 -13.69 7.51
C VAL A 305 -4.29 -12.48 6.66
N PHE A 306 -4.75 -11.29 7.05
CA PHE A 306 -4.45 -10.03 6.37
C PHE A 306 -3.67 -9.12 7.31
N PRO A 307 -2.36 -8.92 7.09
CA PRO A 307 -1.55 -8.06 7.92
C PRO A 307 -2.16 -6.66 8.07
N ARG A 308 -2.09 -6.14 9.29
CA ARG A 308 -2.52 -4.78 9.65
C ARG A 308 -1.44 -4.15 10.50
N THR A 309 -1.31 -2.85 10.40
CA THR A 309 -0.33 -2.08 11.16
C THR A 309 -1.01 -0.96 11.91
N ARG A 310 -0.47 -0.61 13.07
CA ARG A 310 -1.08 0.39 13.96
C ARG A 310 -1.23 1.78 13.32
N THR A 311 -0.48 2.05 12.25
CA THR A 311 -0.60 3.26 11.40
C THR A 311 -2.01 3.46 10.82
N ILE A 312 -2.77 2.38 10.59
CA ILE A 312 -4.12 2.43 10.02
C ILE A 312 -5.18 2.86 11.03
N ILE A 313 -4.90 2.86 12.34
CA ILE A 313 -5.90 3.28 13.34
C ILE A 313 -6.27 4.74 13.07
N GLY A 314 -7.56 5.00 12.87
CA GLY A 314 -8.12 6.29 12.46
C GLY A 314 -8.08 6.58 10.95
N ARG A 315 -7.63 5.63 10.12
CA ARG A 315 -7.69 5.71 8.65
C ARG A 315 -9.11 5.41 8.18
N GLU A 316 -9.59 6.17 7.20
CA GLU A 316 -10.88 5.92 6.54
C GLU A 316 -10.86 4.54 5.88
N VAL A 317 -11.95 3.77 6.01
CA VAL A 317 -12.05 2.41 5.45
C VAL A 317 -11.89 2.40 3.93
N SER A 318 -12.35 3.46 3.27
CA SER A 318 -12.17 3.70 1.83
C SER A 318 -10.70 3.74 1.43
N ASP A 319 -9.87 4.34 2.28
CA ASP A 319 -8.45 4.55 2.00
C ASP A 319 -7.61 3.32 2.39
N CYS A 320 -8.18 2.34 3.10
CA CYS A 320 -7.54 1.05 3.39
C CYS A 320 -7.56 0.07 2.20
N HIS A 321 -8.21 0.42 1.09
CA HIS A 321 -8.47 -0.48 -0.03
C HIS A 321 -7.97 0.13 -1.35
N PRO A 322 -7.47 -0.70 -2.29
CA PRO A 322 -7.08 -0.22 -3.60
C PRO A 322 -8.30 0.30 -4.39
N PRO A 323 -8.12 1.29 -5.30
CA PRO A 323 -9.22 1.94 -6.03
C PRO A 323 -10.22 0.97 -6.68
N LYS A 324 -9.71 -0.09 -7.31
CA LYS A 324 -10.51 -1.15 -7.98
C LYS A 324 -11.54 -1.87 -7.09
N SER A 325 -11.39 -1.79 -5.77
CA SER A 325 -12.29 -2.44 -4.80
C SER A 325 -13.15 -1.45 -4.02
N LEU A 326 -12.92 -0.14 -4.21
CA LEU A 326 -13.53 0.92 -3.44
C LEU A 326 -15.05 0.94 -3.56
N ASP A 327 -15.58 0.86 -4.79
CA ASP A 327 -17.03 0.88 -5.03
C ASP A 327 -17.76 -0.23 -4.27
N ARG A 328 -17.17 -1.42 -4.21
CA ARG A 328 -17.74 -2.55 -3.49
C ARG A 328 -17.74 -2.29 -1.99
N VAL A 329 -16.63 -1.81 -1.43
CA VAL A 329 -16.51 -1.52 0.01
C VAL A 329 -17.50 -0.42 0.39
N THR A 330 -17.54 0.67 -0.37
CA THR A 330 -18.46 1.79 -0.13
C THR A 330 -19.92 1.32 -0.18
N ALA A 331 -20.31 0.54 -1.20
CA ALA A 331 -21.68 0.03 -1.31
C ALA A 331 -22.07 -0.86 -0.11
N ILE A 332 -21.16 -1.70 0.39
CA ILE A 332 -21.41 -2.54 1.58
C ILE A 332 -21.64 -1.66 2.81
N VAL A 333 -20.77 -0.65 3.02
CA VAL A 333 -20.89 0.27 4.16
C VAL A 333 -22.20 1.08 4.07
N GLU A 334 -22.58 1.56 2.89
CA GLU A 334 -23.84 2.27 2.67
C GLU A 334 -25.06 1.38 2.92
N ASP A 335 -25.05 0.13 2.44
CA ASP A 335 -26.12 -0.83 2.70
C ASP A 335 -26.28 -1.14 4.19
N PHE A 336 -25.16 -1.25 4.91
CA PHE A 336 -25.16 -1.39 6.36
C PHE A 336 -25.68 -0.12 7.03
N LYS A 337 -25.22 1.07 6.69
CA LYS A 337 -25.74 2.31 7.28
C LYS A 337 -27.24 2.48 7.07
N ALA A 338 -27.73 2.13 5.88
CA ALA A 338 -29.14 2.24 5.50
C ALA A 338 -30.04 1.13 6.09
N GLY A 339 -29.48 0.13 6.77
CA GLY A 339 -30.25 -1.00 7.31
C GLY A 339 -30.78 -1.96 6.24
N LYS A 340 -30.20 -1.95 5.03
CA LYS A 340 -30.57 -2.88 3.96
C LYS A 340 -29.96 -4.26 4.15
N LYS A 341 -28.82 -4.33 4.84
CA LYS A 341 -28.11 -5.56 5.18
C LYS A 341 -27.60 -5.49 6.62
N ASP A 342 -27.51 -6.66 7.25
CA ASP A 342 -26.88 -6.83 8.57
C ASP A 342 -25.55 -7.60 8.48
N SER A 343 -25.32 -8.31 7.38
CA SER A 343 -24.05 -9.00 7.13
C SER A 343 -23.76 -9.15 5.63
N GLU A 344 -22.48 -9.37 5.32
CA GLU A 344 -21.98 -9.68 3.98
C GLU A 344 -20.84 -10.70 4.11
N ILE A 345 -20.78 -11.69 3.22
CA ILE A 345 -19.87 -12.84 3.38
C ILE A 345 -19.16 -13.15 2.06
N PHE A 346 -17.85 -13.30 2.12
CA PHE A 346 -17.01 -13.71 1.00
C PHE A 346 -16.04 -14.81 1.41
N TRP A 347 -15.57 -15.58 0.43
CA TRP A 347 -14.51 -16.56 0.65
C TRP A 347 -13.51 -16.53 -0.48
N ILE A 348 -12.24 -16.77 -0.14
CA ILE A 348 -11.12 -16.75 -1.08
C ILE A 348 -10.22 -17.95 -0.81
N LYS A 349 -9.83 -18.64 -1.87
CA LYS A 349 -8.79 -19.67 -1.79
C LYS A 349 -7.43 -19.03 -2.02
N MET A 350 -6.52 -19.15 -1.06
CA MET A 350 -5.18 -18.57 -1.11
C MET A 350 -4.15 -19.67 -0.87
N GLY A 351 -3.67 -20.28 -1.95
CA GLY A 351 -2.80 -21.47 -1.85
C GLY A 351 -3.54 -22.62 -1.18
N GLU A 352 -3.02 -23.06 -0.03
CA GLU A 352 -3.62 -24.12 0.80
C GLU A 352 -4.71 -23.60 1.76
N SER A 353 -4.71 -22.30 2.06
CA SER A 353 -5.71 -21.67 2.94
C SER A 353 -7.04 -21.46 2.24
N PHE A 354 -8.13 -21.54 3.02
CA PHE A 354 -9.47 -21.19 2.58
C PHE A 354 -10.03 -20.14 3.53
N VAL A 355 -9.89 -18.88 3.14
CA VAL A 355 -10.22 -17.74 3.99
C VAL A 355 -11.70 -17.42 3.85
N LEU A 356 -12.40 -17.38 4.98
CA LEU A 356 -13.77 -16.89 5.10
C LEU A 356 -13.75 -15.49 5.72
N ILE A 357 -14.31 -14.52 5.01
CA ILE A 357 -14.38 -13.10 5.38
C ILE A 357 -15.85 -12.75 5.60
N ARG A 358 -16.19 -12.22 6.76
CA ARG A 358 -17.55 -11.87 7.16
C ARG A 358 -17.57 -10.45 7.67
N TYR A 359 -18.47 -9.64 7.14
CA TYR A 359 -18.77 -8.31 7.64
C TYR A 359 -20.10 -8.32 8.37
N PHE A 360 -20.18 -7.63 9.50
CA PHE A 360 -21.40 -7.46 10.28
C PHE A 360 -21.66 -5.98 10.56
N ALA A 361 -22.88 -5.52 10.33
CA ALA A 361 -23.32 -4.21 10.78
C ALA A 361 -23.56 -4.28 12.30
N LEU A 362 -22.78 -3.53 13.07
CA LEU A 362 -22.99 -3.43 14.51
C LEU A 362 -24.07 -2.38 14.79
N ARG A 363 -25.08 -2.77 15.58
CA ARG A 363 -26.15 -1.88 16.04
C ARG A 363 -26.38 -2.02 17.53
N ASP A 364 -26.75 -0.92 18.17
CA ASP A 364 -27.21 -0.96 19.56
C ASP A 364 -28.65 -1.51 19.66
N GLU A 365 -29.16 -1.62 20.90
CA GLU A 365 -30.50 -2.09 21.21
C GLU A 365 -31.62 -1.25 20.57
N ASN A 366 -31.33 0.00 20.19
CA ASN A 366 -32.26 0.91 19.51
C ASN A 366 -32.16 0.83 17.98
N GLY A 367 -31.28 -0.02 17.43
CA GLY A 367 -31.01 -0.13 16.00
C GLY A 367 -30.03 0.92 15.46
N THR A 368 -29.42 1.74 16.33
CA THR A 368 -28.43 2.76 15.94
C THR A 368 -27.19 2.08 15.40
N TYR A 369 -26.78 2.45 14.19
CA TYR A 369 -25.56 1.94 13.58
C TYR A 369 -24.31 2.40 14.36
N LEU A 370 -23.49 1.45 14.80
CA LEU A 370 -22.26 1.69 15.56
C LEU A 370 -20.99 1.48 14.71
N GLY A 371 -21.10 0.80 13.57
CA GLY A 371 -19.96 0.52 12.69
C GLY A 371 -20.04 -0.84 12.00
N VAL A 372 -18.92 -1.27 11.41
CA VAL A 372 -18.75 -2.58 10.77
C VAL A 372 -17.72 -3.41 11.52
N LEU A 373 -18.05 -4.66 11.78
CA LEU A 373 -17.10 -5.68 12.22
C LEU A 373 -16.69 -6.55 11.03
N GLU A 374 -15.44 -6.51 10.62
CA GLU A 374 -14.82 -7.49 9.73
C GLU A 374 -14.26 -8.65 10.56
N VAL A 375 -14.57 -9.89 10.17
CA VAL A 375 -14.04 -11.12 10.75
C VAL A 375 -13.45 -11.98 9.63
N SER A 376 -12.15 -12.29 9.72
CA SER A 376 -11.45 -13.16 8.77
C SER A 376 -10.93 -14.42 9.46
N GLU A 377 -11.03 -15.57 8.80
CA GLU A 377 -10.63 -16.86 9.38
C GLU A 377 -10.18 -17.83 8.28
N ASP A 378 -9.03 -18.49 8.46
CA ASP A 378 -8.69 -19.64 7.62
C ASP A 378 -9.45 -20.88 8.09
N ILE A 379 -10.49 -21.24 7.35
CA ILE A 379 -11.36 -22.38 7.67
C ILE A 379 -10.91 -23.67 6.98
N ALA A 380 -9.76 -23.71 6.30
CA ALA A 380 -9.24 -24.95 5.74
C ALA A 380 -9.11 -26.09 6.78
N PRO A 381 -8.62 -25.84 8.02
CA PRO A 381 -8.59 -26.86 9.07
C PRO A 381 -9.99 -27.31 9.49
N LEU A 382 -10.97 -26.39 9.55
CA LEU A 382 -12.36 -26.73 9.89
C LEU A 382 -13.02 -27.61 8.83
N ARG A 383 -12.72 -27.34 7.55
CA ARG A 383 -13.23 -28.13 6.42
C ARG A 383 -12.67 -29.55 6.37
N ALA A 384 -11.54 -29.80 7.03
CA ALA A 384 -10.89 -31.10 7.10
C ALA A 384 -11.34 -31.95 8.30
N LEU A 385 -12.20 -31.42 9.17
CA LEU A 385 -12.72 -32.17 10.32
C LEU A 385 -13.64 -33.30 9.85
N GLU A 386 -13.39 -34.51 10.34
CA GLU A 386 -14.21 -35.70 10.12
C GLU A 386 -14.52 -36.39 11.45
N GLY A 387 -15.64 -37.11 11.50
CA GLY A 387 -16.08 -37.82 12.71
C GLY A 387 -16.34 -36.88 13.88
N GLU A 388 -15.98 -37.33 15.09
CA GLU A 388 -16.18 -36.56 16.32
C GLU A 388 -14.97 -36.69 17.24
N LYS A 389 -14.51 -35.58 17.82
CA LYS A 389 -13.52 -35.56 18.90
C LYS A 389 -14.16 -34.96 20.14
N ARG A 390 -14.51 -35.81 21.11
CA ARG A 390 -15.28 -35.42 22.30
C ARG A 390 -14.41 -35.09 23.53
N LEU A 391 -13.12 -35.46 23.51
CA LEU A 391 -12.11 -35.19 24.53
C LEU A 391 -10.72 -35.08 23.90
#